data_AF-A0A920DTH5-F1
#
_entry.id   AF-A0A920DTH5-F1
#
_cell.length_a   1.000
_cell.length_b   1.000
_cell.length_c   1.000
_cell.angle_alpha   90.00
_cell.angle_beta   90.00
_cell.angle_gamma   90.00
#
_symmetry.space_group_name_H-M   'P 1'
#
loop_
_entity.id
_entity.type
_entity.pdbx_description
1 polymer ?
#
loop_
_entity_poly.entity_id
_entity_poly.type
_entity_poly.pdbx_seq_one_letter_code
_entity_poly.pdbx_strand_id
1 'polypeptide(L)'
;MTKKITFSAFGRDSYYHRDWFKKNGFKFDRSSRKWTVENLPIDNAEEFASYCRKYGLTFERSDRMITEFDYADYLWDGRRDEFMKPSENIEIPQPKNKI
;
A
#
# COMPACT_ATOMS: atom_id res chain seq x y z
N MET A 1 -19.55 -15.32 -17.26
CA MET A 1 -18.74 -14.25 -17.86
C MET A 1 -17.63 -13.91 -16.88
N THR A 2 -16.36 -14.09 -17.27
CA THR A 2 -15.22 -13.65 -16.45
C THR A 2 -15.28 -12.12 -16.38
N LYS A 3 -15.48 -11.57 -15.18
CA LYS A 3 -15.41 -10.12 -14.97
C LYS A 3 -13.98 -9.71 -15.30
N LYS A 4 -13.83 -8.89 -16.34
CA LYS A 4 -12.55 -8.33 -16.76
C LYS A 4 -12.24 -7.19 -15.80
N ILE A 5 -11.38 -7.45 -14.83
CA ILE A 5 -11.03 -6.44 -13.81
C ILE A 5 -9.89 -5.59 -14.36
N THR A 6 -10.04 -4.28 -14.23
CA THR A 6 -8.94 -3.33 -14.40
C THR A 6 -8.39 -3.04 -13.02
N PHE A 7 -7.09 -3.24 -12.86
CA PHE A 7 -6.37 -2.95 -11.63
C PHE A 7 -5.31 -1.91 -11.93
N SER A 8 -5.32 -0.84 -11.16
CA SER A 8 -4.31 0.22 -11.25
C SER A 8 -3.61 0.40 -9.90
N ALA A 9 -2.29 0.50 -9.91
CA ALA A 9 -1.47 0.75 -8.73
C ALA A 9 -0.65 2.03 -8.94
N PHE A 10 -0.56 2.88 -7.91
CA PHE A 10 0.11 4.16 -7.98
C PHE A 10 0.58 4.62 -6.60
N GLY A 11 1.26 5.76 -6.56
CA GLY A 11 1.92 6.29 -5.36
C GLY A 11 3.40 6.57 -5.59
N ARG A 12 4.00 7.35 -4.69
CA ARG A 12 5.40 7.78 -4.77
C ARG A 12 6.37 6.60 -4.88
N ASP A 13 6.06 5.53 -4.14
CA ASP A 13 6.95 4.36 -4.05
C ASP A 13 6.69 3.32 -5.14
N SER A 14 5.66 3.50 -5.96
CA SER A 14 5.32 2.55 -7.04
C SER A 14 6.46 2.34 -8.05
N TYR A 15 7.37 3.32 -8.21
CA TYR A 15 8.56 3.20 -9.05
C TYR A 15 9.55 2.12 -8.56
N TYR A 16 9.66 1.92 -7.25
CA TYR A 16 10.54 0.91 -6.66
C TYR A 16 10.00 -0.51 -6.85
N HIS A 17 8.70 -0.66 -7.13
CA HIS A 17 8.06 -1.94 -7.40
C HIS A 17 7.85 -2.22 -8.90
N ARG A 18 8.45 -1.41 -9.78
CA ARG A 18 8.31 -1.51 -11.25
C ARG A 18 8.60 -2.91 -11.81
N ASP A 19 9.56 -3.64 -11.24
CA ASP A 19 9.97 -4.94 -11.76
C ASP A 19 8.92 -6.01 -11.42
N TRP A 20 8.30 -5.91 -10.24
CA TRP A 20 7.14 -6.71 -9.87
C TRP A 20 5.94 -6.39 -10.76
N PHE A 21 5.66 -5.11 -11.01
CA PHE A 21 4.58 -4.69 -11.90
C PHE A 21 4.76 -5.23 -13.33
N LYS A 22 5.96 -5.07 -13.92
CA LYS A 22 6.26 -5.60 -15.26
C LYS A 22 6.13 -7.13 -15.32
N LYS A 23 6.60 -7.85 -14.30
CA LYS A 23 6.49 -9.31 -14.22
C LYS A 23 5.03 -9.78 -14.21
N ASN A 24 4.14 -8.99 -13.61
CA ASN A 24 2.70 -9.26 -13.51
C ASN A 24 1.86 -8.65 -14.65
N GLY A 25 2.51 -8.15 -15.70
CA GLY A 25 1.82 -7.67 -16.91
C GLY A 25 1.27 -6.25 -16.82
N PHE A 26 1.63 -5.49 -15.78
CA PHE A 26 1.25 -4.08 -15.69
C PHE A 26 2.00 -3.23 -16.71
N LYS A 27 1.29 -2.24 -17.27
CA LYS A 27 1.84 -1.20 -18.12
C LYS A 27 1.80 0.12 -17.39
N PHE A 28 2.91 0.86 -17.42
CA PHE A 28 2.96 2.20 -16.85
C PHE A 28 2.36 3.19 -17.83
N ASP A 29 1.26 3.82 -17.43
CA ASP A 29 0.66 4.93 -18.13
C ASP A 29 1.29 6.24 -17.64
N ARG A 30 1.99 6.93 -18.55
CA ARG A 30 2.68 8.20 -18.25
C ARG A 30 1.71 9.35 -18.01
N SER A 31 0.51 9.32 -18.58
CA SER A 31 -0.47 10.38 -18.47
C SER A 31 -1.10 10.43 -17.07
N SER A 32 -1.47 9.25 -16.56
CA SER A 32 -2.04 9.08 -15.21
C SER A 32 -0.98 8.82 -14.13
N ARG A 33 0.27 8.50 -14.52
CA ARG A 33 1.36 8.07 -13.63
C ARG A 33 1.00 6.82 -12.81
N LYS A 34 0.19 5.93 -13.41
CA LYS A 34 -0.29 4.69 -12.79
C LYS A 34 0.25 3.46 -13.52
N TRP A 35 0.45 2.38 -12.78
CA TRP A 35 0.64 1.05 -13.33
C TRP A 35 -0.71 0.40 -13.52
N THR A 36 -1.09 0.04 -14.74
CA THR A 36 -2.42 -0.53 -15.03
C THR A 36 -2.29 -1.90 -15.68
N VAL A 37 -3.11 -2.85 -15.23
CA VAL A 37 -3.33 -4.13 -15.88
C VAL A 37 -4.81 -4.30 -16.17
N GLU A 38 -5.12 -4.73 -17.38
CA GLU A 38 -6.49 -4.95 -17.85
C GLU A 38 -6.78 -6.44 -17.94
N ASN A 39 -8.06 -6.81 -17.83
CA ASN A 39 -8.53 -8.20 -17.92
C ASN A 39 -7.92 -9.12 -16.86
N LEU A 40 -7.69 -8.61 -15.65
CA LEU A 40 -7.14 -9.39 -14.55
C LEU A 40 -8.20 -10.37 -14.00
N PRO A 41 -7.84 -11.66 -13.74
CA PRO A 41 -8.70 -12.59 -13.02
C PRO A 41 -8.97 -12.13 -11.59
N ILE A 42 -10.15 -12.45 -11.06
CA ILE A 42 -10.55 -12.03 -9.70
C ILE A 42 -9.64 -12.60 -8.60
N ASP A 43 -9.15 -13.82 -8.80
CA ASP A 43 -8.25 -14.49 -7.85
C ASP A 43 -6.93 -13.72 -7.72
N ASN A 44 -6.39 -13.24 -8.84
CA ASN A 44 -5.15 -12.44 -8.87
C ASN A 44 -5.38 -11.01 -8.36
N ALA A 45 -6.60 -10.46 -8.50
CA ALA A 45 -6.91 -9.11 -8.05
C ALA A 45 -6.77 -8.95 -6.53
N GLU A 46 -7.09 -9.98 -5.74
CA GLU A 46 -6.90 -9.95 -4.29
C GLU A 46 -5.43 -10.11 -3.89
N GLU A 47 -4.65 -10.92 -4.63
CA GLU A 47 -3.20 -11.02 -4.45
C GLU A 47 -2.52 -9.66 -4.70
N PHE A 48 -2.92 -8.97 -5.78
CA PHE A 48 -2.33 -7.68 -6.15
C PHE A 48 -2.73 -6.59 -5.15
N ALA A 49 -3.97 -6.60 -4.65
CA ALA A 49 -4.40 -5.72 -3.57
C ALA A 49 -3.60 -5.99 -2.28
N SER A 50 -3.36 -7.25 -1.94
CA SER A 50 -2.58 -7.63 -0.75
C SER A 50 -1.13 -7.18 -0.86
N TYR A 51 -0.53 -7.29 -2.05
CA TYR A 51 0.80 -6.74 -2.33
C TYR A 51 0.82 -5.22 -2.14
N CYS A 52 -0.15 -4.50 -2.71
CA CYS A 52 -0.24 -3.05 -2.56
C CYS A 52 -0.40 -2.64 -1.09
N ARG A 53 -1.27 -3.31 -0.32
CA ARG A 53 -1.40 -3.10 1.13
C ARG A 53 -0.08 -3.33 1.87
N LYS A 54 0.60 -4.44 1.61
CA LYS A 54 1.87 -4.80 2.28
C LYS A 54 2.94 -3.72 2.13
N TYR A 55 3.00 -3.07 0.97
CA TYR A 55 4.01 -2.05 0.64
C TYR A 55 3.47 -0.62 0.70
N GLY A 56 2.26 -0.40 1.21
CA GLY A 56 1.65 0.92 1.33
C GLY A 56 1.42 1.64 0.00
N LEU A 57 1.16 0.89 -1.06
CA LEU A 57 0.83 1.43 -2.38
C LEU A 57 -0.66 1.69 -2.49
N THR A 58 -1.00 2.83 -3.11
CA THR A 58 -2.39 3.16 -3.46
C THR A 58 -2.81 2.33 -4.67
N PHE A 59 -4.04 1.85 -4.70
CA PHE A 59 -4.57 1.10 -5.84
C PHE A 59 -6.05 1.34 -6.08
N GLU A 60 -6.46 1.12 -7.32
CA GLU A 60 -7.83 1.17 -7.84
C GLU A 60 -8.19 -0.20 -8.43
N ARG A 61 -9.42 -0.62 -8.19
CA ARG A 61 -9.99 -1.86 -8.75
C ARG A 61 -11.34 -1.54 -9.41
N SER A 62 -11.63 -2.13 -10.56
CA SER A 62 -12.92 -1.92 -11.22
C SER A 62 -14.05 -2.80 -10.69
N ASP A 63 -13.74 -3.92 -10.03
CA ASP A 63 -14.74 -4.89 -9.54
C ASP A 63 -15.38 -4.50 -8.20
N ARG A 64 -14.62 -3.79 -7.38
CA ARG A 64 -15.06 -3.15 -6.15
C ARG A 64 -14.80 -1.67 -6.39
N MET A 65 -15.78 -0.79 -6.22
CA MET A 65 -15.62 0.67 -6.35
C MET A 65 -14.68 1.23 -5.26
N ILE A 66 -13.43 0.78 -5.26
CA ILE A 66 -12.33 1.25 -4.43
C ILE A 66 -11.66 2.31 -5.30
N THR A 67 -12.21 3.51 -5.26
CA THR A 67 -11.73 4.65 -6.05
C THR A 67 -10.41 5.17 -5.52
N GLU A 68 -10.10 4.97 -4.23
CA GLU A 68 -8.84 5.33 -3.59
C GLU A 68 -8.71 4.55 -2.28
N PHE A 69 -7.83 3.56 -2.20
CA PHE A 69 -7.47 2.94 -0.92
C PHE A 69 -6.19 3.60 -0.39
N ASP A 70 -6.35 4.55 0.53
CA ASP A 70 -5.22 5.18 1.21
C ASP A 70 -4.77 4.29 2.38
N TYR A 71 -3.60 3.67 2.21
CA TYR A 71 -3.01 2.80 3.23
C TYR A 71 -2.56 3.59 4.46
N ALA A 72 -2.21 4.87 4.32
CA ALA A 72 -1.94 5.71 5.48
C ALA A 72 -3.22 5.81 6.31
N ASP A 73 -4.35 6.17 5.69
CA ASP A 73 -5.62 6.28 6.40
C ASP A 73 -6.04 4.95 7.02
N TYR A 74 -5.86 3.81 6.33
CA TYR A 74 -6.13 2.47 6.90
C TYR A 74 -5.24 2.09 8.10
N LEU A 75 -3.95 2.44 8.08
CA LEU A 75 -3.06 2.24 9.24
C LEU A 75 -3.44 3.15 10.42
N TRP A 76 -3.99 4.33 10.12
CA TRP A 76 -4.34 5.36 11.09
C TRP A 76 -5.84 5.37 11.47
N ASP A 77 -6.65 4.45 10.91
CA ASP A 77 -8.12 4.35 10.92
C ASP A 77 -8.68 4.21 12.36
N GLY A 78 -8.63 5.31 13.12
CA GLY A 78 -9.16 5.45 14.48
C GLY A 78 -8.19 5.14 15.63
N ARG A 79 -6.93 4.75 15.37
CA ARG A 79 -5.96 4.39 16.44
C ARG A 79 -4.77 5.34 16.58
N ARG A 80 -4.77 6.47 15.87
CA ARG A 80 -3.69 7.46 15.97
C ARG A 80 -3.38 7.86 17.42
N ASP A 81 -4.40 8.00 18.26
CA ASP A 81 -4.24 8.33 19.68
C ASP A 81 -3.63 7.18 20.50
N GLU A 82 -3.81 5.91 20.10
CA GLU A 82 -3.18 4.76 20.76
C GLU A 82 -1.68 4.70 20.48
N PHE A 83 -1.24 5.10 19.28
CA PHE A 83 0.17 5.11 18.87
C PHE A 83 0.91 6.42 19.19
N MET A 84 0.18 7.52 19.42
CA MET A 84 0.70 8.82 19.88
C MET A 84 0.72 8.94 21.40
N LYS A 85 0.61 7.85 22.16
CA LYS A 85 0.83 7.91 23.60
C LYS A 85 2.28 8.35 23.86
N PRO A 86 2.51 9.46 24.61
CA PRO A 86 3.86 9.76 25.07
C PRO A 86 4.35 8.54 25.85
N SER A 87 5.55 8.05 25.55
CA SER A 87 6.13 6.90 26.22
C SER A 87 6.20 7.19 27.73
N GLU A 88 5.25 6.68 28.50
CA GLU A 88 5.31 6.76 29.95
C GLU A 88 6.52 5.95 30.41
N ASN A 89 7.55 6.69 30.81
CA ASN A 89 8.80 6.22 31.41
C ASN A 89 9.68 5.34 30.51
N ILE A 90 10.43 5.99 29.61
CA ILE A 90 11.74 5.47 29.24
C ILE A 90 12.66 5.72 30.44
N GLU A 91 12.87 4.73 31.29
CA GLU A 91 13.93 4.79 32.30
C GLU A 91 15.28 4.79 31.56
N ILE A 92 15.86 5.98 31.43
CA ILE A 92 17.19 6.15 30.86
C ILE A 92 18.18 5.56 31.87
N PRO A 93 18.96 4.53 31.51
CA PRO A 93 19.92 3.95 32.45
C PRO A 93 20.94 5.01 32.86
N GLN A 94 21.03 5.29 34.16
CA GLN A 94 22.02 6.24 34.67
C GLN A 94 23.42 5.61 34.59
N PRO A 95 24.44 6.39 34.17
CA PRO A 95 25.80 5.90 34.11
C PRO A 95 26.27 5.52 35.51
N LYS A 96 26.64 4.25 35.67
CA LYS A 96 27.43 3.78 36.81
C LYS A 96 28.83 4.37 36.65
N ASN A 97 29.05 5.59 37.11
CA ASN A 97 30.33 6.11 37.60
C ASN A 97 30.21 7.61 37.94
N LYS A 98 30.07 7.90 39.22
CA LYS A 98 30.61 9.11 39.85
C LYS A 98 30.98 8.79 41.31
N ILE A 99 32.08 8.07 41.49
CA ILE A 99 33.02 8.22 42.60
C ILE A 99 34.42 8.03 42.00
#